data_AF-K0T5E0-F1
#
_entry.id   AF-K0T5E0-F1
#
_cell.length_a   1.000
_cell.length_b   1.000
_cell.length_c   1.000
_cell.angle_alpha   90.00
_cell.angle_beta   90.00
_cell.angle_gamma   90.00
#
_symmetry.space_group_name_H-M   'P 1'
#
loop_
_entity.id
_entity.type
_entity.pdbx_description
1 polymer ?
#
loop_
_entity_poly.entity_id
_entity_poly.type
_entity_poly.pdbx_seq_one_letter_code
_entity_poly.pdbx_strand_id
1 'polypeptide(L)'
;MSTPIASWDNDYARLQRAASQLRTTSSGPSFAQSTQGNAPSIQAGVNRLASQLNNMESNLTLNPVEAGRRRTLLDGLRTQMNMPMGSGGRGESSTAAALRQQDDLIDELAIGVGRLKNQTNLIHQEANAHVRLLDEMDQNVDLANQGLEEETRRAMRLKEERSVWRLHVIIVGLSILLFLLILMGLS
;
A
#
# COMPACT_ATOMS: atom_id res chain seq x y z
N MET A 1 -2.14 10.65 -15.42
CA MET A 1 -3.21 10.18 -14.52
C MET A 1 -2.66 10.21 -13.10
N SER A 2 -3.08 11.17 -12.28
CA SER A 2 -2.67 11.20 -10.87
C SER A 2 -3.35 10.03 -10.14
N THR A 3 -2.60 9.21 -9.44
CA THR A 3 -3.20 8.14 -8.63
C THR A 3 -4.08 8.75 -7.54
N PRO A 4 -5.22 8.13 -7.17
CA PRO A 4 -6.13 8.66 -6.14
C PRO A 4 -5.42 8.91 -4.80
N ILE A 5 -4.38 8.12 -4.52
CA ILE A 5 -3.43 8.28 -3.42
C ILE A 5 -2.71 9.64 -3.49
N ALA A 6 -2.12 9.98 -4.63
CA ALA A 6 -1.39 11.23 -4.80
C ALA A 6 -2.30 12.46 -4.72
N SER A 7 -3.57 12.36 -5.15
CA SER A 7 -4.53 13.45 -4.93
C SER A 7 -4.85 13.66 -3.46
N TRP A 8 -5.03 12.57 -2.70
CA TRP A 8 -5.31 12.64 -1.27
C TRP A 8 -4.14 13.27 -0.50
N ASP A 9 -2.91 12.85 -0.80
CA ASP A 9 -1.70 13.36 -0.12
C ASP A 9 -1.50 14.87 -0.39
N ASN A 10 -1.78 15.31 -1.62
CA ASN A 10 -1.75 16.73 -2.00
C ASN A 10 -2.80 17.56 -1.27
N ASP A 11 -4.02 17.04 -1.13
CA ASP A 11 -5.11 17.70 -0.41
C ASP A 11 -4.82 17.77 1.10
N TYR A 12 -4.24 16.71 1.68
CA TYR A 12 -3.75 16.70 3.06
C TYR A 12 -2.67 17.77 3.29
N ALA A 13 -1.64 17.82 2.44
CA ALA A 13 -0.55 18.79 2.56
C ALA A 13 -1.02 20.25 2.38
N ARG A 14 -2.09 20.49 1.61
CA ARG A 14 -2.73 21.81 1.50
C ARG A 14 -3.46 22.18 2.78
N LEU A 15 -4.26 21.26 3.33
CA LEU A 15 -5.01 21.48 4.57
C LEU A 15 -4.10 21.65 5.79
N GLN A 16 -3.01 20.89 5.87
CA GLN A 16 -2.01 21.05 6.92
C GLN A 16 -1.36 22.44 6.89
N ARG A 17 -1.00 22.93 5.69
CA ARG A 17 -0.47 24.29 5.53
C ARG A 17 -1.49 25.36 5.92
N ALA A 18 -2.74 25.22 5.51
CA ALA A 18 -3.81 26.15 5.88
C ALA A 18 -4.04 26.15 7.42
N ALA A 19 -4.08 24.98 8.04
CA ALA A 19 -4.20 24.84 9.49
C ALA A 19 -3.00 25.47 10.24
N SER A 20 -1.78 25.31 9.72
CA SER A 20 -0.59 25.93 10.29
C SER A 20 -0.59 27.46 10.15
N GLN A 21 -1.11 27.99 9.04
CA GLN A 21 -1.19 29.44 8.80
C GLN A 21 -2.15 30.12 9.77
N LEU A 22 -3.31 29.51 10.03
CA LEU A 22 -4.27 29.97 11.05
C LEU A 22 -3.64 30.12 12.44
N ARG A 23 -2.65 29.28 12.75
CA ARG A 23 -1.90 29.37 14.00
C ARG A 23 -0.92 30.55 14.01
N THR A 24 -0.28 30.85 12.88
CA THR A 24 0.73 31.91 12.80
C THR A 24 0.13 33.30 12.65
N THR A 25 -1.04 33.44 12.03
CA THR A 25 -1.75 34.72 11.85
C THR A 25 -2.46 35.22 13.12
N SER A 26 -2.38 34.46 14.22
CA SER A 26 -3.06 34.74 15.49
C SER A 26 -2.44 35.80 16.38
N SER A 27 -1.37 36.45 15.92
CA SER A 27 -0.63 37.46 16.68
C SER A 27 -0.93 38.91 16.26
N GLY A 28 -1.87 39.12 15.33
CA GLY A 28 -2.25 40.44 14.82
C GLY A 28 -3.68 40.89 15.20
N PRO A 29 -3.97 42.20 15.29
CA PRO A 29 -5.30 42.74 15.63
C PRO A 29 -6.43 42.34 14.66
N SER A 30 -6.07 41.84 13.46
CA SER A 30 -6.98 41.42 12.38
C SER A 30 -7.47 39.95 12.50
N PHE A 31 -7.18 39.30 13.63
CA PHE A 31 -7.38 37.87 13.86
C PHE A 31 -8.86 37.42 13.87
N ALA A 32 -9.76 38.22 14.46
CA ALA A 32 -11.15 37.81 14.63
C ALA A 32 -11.90 37.61 13.29
N GLN A 33 -11.55 38.38 12.25
CA GLN A 33 -12.25 38.37 10.97
C GLN A 33 -11.72 37.32 9.99
N SER A 34 -10.44 36.92 10.11
CA SER A 34 -9.79 35.94 9.23
C SER A 34 -9.93 34.50 9.72
N THR A 35 -10.06 34.29 11.03
CA THR A 35 -10.19 32.95 11.63
C THR A 35 -11.59 32.37 11.43
N GLN A 36 -12.63 33.23 11.43
CA GLN A 36 -14.03 32.80 11.36
C GLN A 36 -14.45 32.31 9.97
N GLY A 37 -13.82 32.79 8.90
CA GLY A 37 -14.10 32.32 7.53
C GLY A 37 -13.31 31.07 7.10
N ASN A 38 -12.13 30.85 7.70
CA ASN A 38 -11.18 29.83 7.25
C ASN A 38 -11.26 28.52 8.06
N ALA A 39 -11.69 28.57 9.33
CA ALA A 39 -11.91 27.35 10.12
C ALA A 39 -12.97 26.39 9.51
N PRO A 40 -14.17 26.86 9.10
CA PRO A 40 -15.19 25.95 8.55
C PRO A 40 -14.80 25.34 7.19
N SER A 41 -14.01 26.05 6.38
CA SER A 41 -13.55 25.52 5.08
C SER A 41 -12.50 24.41 5.23
N ILE A 42 -11.61 24.51 6.22
CA ILE A 42 -10.65 23.46 6.54
C ILE A 42 -11.36 22.25 7.14
N GLN A 43 -12.37 22.46 8.00
CA GLN A 43 -13.19 21.39 8.55
C GLN A 43 -13.95 20.61 7.46
N ALA A 44 -14.53 21.32 6.48
CA ALA A 44 -15.13 20.69 5.30
C ALA A 44 -14.10 19.89 4.47
N GLY A 45 -12.87 20.40 4.36
CA GLY A 45 -11.77 19.70 3.69
C GLY A 45 -11.33 18.41 4.39
N VAL A 46 -11.24 18.41 5.72
CA VAL A 46 -10.92 17.21 6.50
C VAL A 46 -12.00 16.14 6.38
N ASN A 47 -13.28 16.54 6.41
CA ASN A 47 -14.40 15.62 6.17
C ASN A 47 -14.36 15.02 4.75
N ARG A 48 -13.97 15.82 3.74
CA ARG A 48 -13.79 15.34 2.37
C ARG A 48 -12.64 14.33 2.26
N LEU A 49 -11.51 14.59 2.91
CA LEU A 49 -10.39 13.65 2.96
C LEU A 49 -10.77 12.33 3.67
N ALA A 50 -11.58 12.40 4.73
CA ALA A 50 -12.07 11.21 5.42
C ALA A 50 -12.97 10.35 4.51
N SER A 51 -13.89 10.98 3.77
CA SER A 51 -14.74 10.28 2.80
C SER A 51 -13.93 9.69 1.64
N GLN A 52 -12.92 10.41 1.13
CA GLN A 52 -12.01 9.88 0.12
C GLN A 52 -11.20 8.69 0.64
N LEU A 53 -10.73 8.74 1.89
CA LEU A 53 -10.00 7.64 2.51
C LEU A 53 -10.86 6.38 2.61
N ASN A 54 -12.10 6.52 3.08
CA ASN A 54 -13.06 5.42 3.16
C ASN A 54 -13.38 4.83 1.77
N ASN A 55 -13.46 5.67 0.73
CA ASN A 55 -13.68 5.21 -0.65
C ASN A 55 -12.45 4.50 -1.24
N MET A 56 -11.24 4.88 -0.85
CA MET A 56 -10.02 4.20 -1.31
C MET A 56 -9.81 2.86 -0.59
N GLU A 57 -10.21 2.78 0.67
CA GLU A 57 -10.24 1.55 1.48
C GLU A 57 -11.27 0.56 0.91
N SER A 58 -12.47 1.02 0.56
CA SER A 58 -13.52 0.15 0.01
C SER A 58 -13.19 -0.40 -1.39
N ASN A 59 -12.46 0.36 -2.21
CA ASN A 59 -12.03 -0.07 -3.54
C ASN A 59 -10.76 -0.95 -3.54
N LEU A 60 -10.24 -1.35 -2.37
CA LEU A 60 -8.99 -2.13 -2.23
C LEU A 60 -7.77 -1.48 -2.89
N THR A 61 -7.86 -0.20 -3.22
CA THR A 61 -6.76 0.56 -3.85
C THR A 61 -5.69 0.97 -2.85
N LEU A 62 -5.98 0.79 -1.56
CA LEU A 62 -5.12 1.21 -0.46
C LEU A 62 -4.87 0.02 0.47
N ASN A 63 -3.60 -0.20 0.81
CA ASN A 63 -3.22 -1.19 1.81
C ASN A 63 -3.90 -0.83 3.16
N PRO A 64 -4.56 -1.77 3.86
CA PRO A 64 -5.18 -1.51 5.16
C PRO A 64 -4.23 -0.83 6.17
N VAL A 65 -2.93 -1.10 6.09
CA VAL A 65 -1.89 -0.45 6.92
C VAL A 65 -1.74 1.04 6.59
N GLU A 66 -1.75 1.38 5.31
CA GLU A 66 -1.65 2.75 4.80
C GLU A 66 -2.91 3.56 5.19
N ALA A 67 -4.08 2.93 5.13
CA ALA A 67 -5.36 3.53 5.53
C ALA A 67 -5.36 3.87 7.01
N GLY A 68 -4.80 2.99 7.84
CA GLY A 68 -4.57 3.22 9.26
C GLY A 68 -3.73 4.47 9.54
N ARG A 69 -2.56 4.57 8.92
CA ARG A 69 -1.66 5.74 9.08
C ARG A 69 -2.36 7.03 8.68
N ARG A 70 -3.08 7.02 7.56
CA ARG A 70 -3.81 8.19 7.04
C ARG A 70 -4.97 8.60 7.96
N ARG A 71 -5.66 7.67 8.63
CA ARG A 71 -6.63 8.00 9.68
C ARG A 71 -5.97 8.75 10.84
N THR A 72 -4.82 8.28 11.32
CA THR A 72 -4.08 8.96 12.40
C THR A 72 -3.67 10.38 12.03
N LEU A 73 -3.23 10.58 10.79
CA LEU A 73 -2.88 11.91 10.27
C LEU A 73 -4.06 12.86 10.21
N LEU A 74 -5.24 12.38 9.80
CA LEU A 74 -6.48 13.16 9.80
C LEU A 74 -6.94 13.49 11.23
N ASP A 75 -6.81 12.53 12.15
CA ASP A 75 -7.20 12.70 13.54
C ASP A 75 -6.32 13.76 14.21
N GLY A 76 -5.00 13.71 14.00
CA GLY A 76 -4.08 14.76 14.47
C GLY A 76 -4.41 16.15 13.92
N LEU A 77 -4.80 16.24 12.64
CA LEU A 77 -5.22 17.50 12.02
C LEU A 77 -6.55 18.00 12.60
N ARG A 78 -7.47 17.09 12.92
CA ARG A 78 -8.75 17.40 13.56
C ARG A 78 -8.56 17.87 15.00
N THR A 79 -7.74 17.21 15.80
CA THR A 79 -7.37 17.63 17.16
C THR A 79 -6.68 18.99 17.14
N GLN A 80 -5.78 19.23 16.18
CA GLN A 80 -5.09 20.52 16.02
C GLN A 80 -6.05 21.68 15.74
N MET A 81 -7.14 21.43 14.99
CA MET A 81 -8.18 22.45 14.74
C MET A 81 -9.17 22.61 15.90
N ASN A 82 -9.39 21.56 16.69
CA ASN A 82 -10.35 21.56 17.81
C ASN A 82 -9.75 22.09 19.13
N MET A 83 -8.44 22.35 19.17
CA MET A 83 -7.77 23.00 20.29
C MET A 83 -8.24 24.46 20.41
N PRO A 84 -8.86 24.87 21.54
CA PRO A 84 -9.22 26.26 21.75
C PRO A 84 -7.95 27.11 21.84
N MET A 85 -7.72 27.92 20.81
CA MET A 85 -6.60 28.87 20.73
C MET A 85 -6.66 29.85 21.91
N GLY A 86 -5.60 29.84 22.73
CA GLY A 86 -5.46 30.63 23.94
C GLY A 86 -5.70 32.12 23.72
N SER A 87 -6.75 32.63 24.36
CA SER A 87 -7.00 34.05 24.55
C SER A 87 -5.98 34.60 25.54
N GLY A 88 -5.03 35.39 25.03
CA GLY A 88 -4.24 36.28 25.86
C GLY A 88 -5.14 37.37 26.44
N GLY A 89 -5.55 37.20 27.70
CA GLY A 89 -6.20 38.25 28.48
C GLY A 89 -7.21 37.75 29.50
N ARG A 90 -6.81 37.79 30.79
CA ARG A 90 -7.64 37.82 32.02
C ARG A 90 -7.87 36.49 32.77
N GLY A 91 -6.83 36.09 33.53
CA GLY A 91 -6.86 35.81 34.98
C GLY A 91 -7.71 34.65 35.54
N GLU A 92 -7.02 33.56 35.87
CA GLU A 92 -7.35 32.47 36.84
C GLU A 92 -8.51 31.51 36.55
N SER A 93 -9.70 31.97 36.15
CA SER A 93 -10.87 31.08 35.94
C SER A 93 -10.79 30.31 34.61
N SER A 94 -10.34 30.97 33.56
CA SER A 94 -10.18 30.39 32.21
C SER A 94 -9.04 29.38 32.15
N THR A 95 -7.99 29.54 32.94
CA THR A 95 -6.88 28.58 33.05
C THR A 95 -7.30 27.28 33.72
N ALA A 96 -8.15 27.32 34.76
CA ALA A 96 -8.64 26.10 35.40
C ALA A 96 -9.61 25.32 34.50
N ALA A 97 -10.47 26.04 33.77
CA ALA A 97 -11.35 25.43 32.77
C ALA A 97 -10.55 24.87 31.58
N ALA A 98 -9.52 25.58 31.10
CA ALA A 98 -8.65 25.14 30.02
C ALA A 98 -7.73 23.98 30.41
N LEU A 99 -7.34 23.86 31.69
CA LEU A 99 -6.59 22.72 32.20
C LEU A 99 -7.47 21.47 32.30
N ARG A 100 -8.70 21.59 32.82
CA ARG A 100 -9.67 20.47 32.82
C ARG A 100 -9.97 19.97 31.41
N GLN A 101 -10.16 20.90 30.48
CA GLN A 101 -10.40 20.55 29.08
C GLN A 101 -9.16 19.93 28.42
N GLN A 102 -7.95 20.31 28.83
CA GLN A 102 -6.72 19.63 28.41
C GLN A 102 -6.59 18.23 29.01
N ASP A 103 -6.97 18.02 30.27
CA ASP A 103 -6.97 16.69 30.88
C ASP A 103 -7.95 15.76 30.16
N ASP A 104 -9.15 16.23 29.83
CA ASP A 104 -10.12 15.48 29.02
C ASP A 104 -9.56 15.13 27.62
N LEU A 105 -8.78 16.04 27.02
CA LEU A 105 -8.10 15.81 25.74
C LEU A 105 -6.93 14.83 25.88
N ILE A 106 -6.20 14.85 26.99
CA ILE A 106 -5.11 13.90 27.27
C ILE A 106 -5.69 12.50 27.46
N ASP A 107 -6.84 12.37 28.11
CA ASP A 107 -7.55 11.10 28.25
C ASP A 107 -8.02 10.57 26.89
N GLU A 108 -8.55 11.44 26.02
CA GLU A 108 -8.92 11.07 24.66
C GLU A 108 -7.70 10.64 23.83
N LEU A 109 -6.56 11.35 23.96
CA LEU A 109 -5.29 10.98 23.36
C LEU A 109 -4.76 9.65 23.91
N ALA A 110 -4.90 9.38 25.21
CA ALA A 110 -4.48 8.13 25.82
C ALA A 110 -5.28 6.95 25.27
N ILE A 111 -6.60 7.12 25.07
CA ILE A 111 -7.44 6.12 24.41
C ILE A 111 -7.03 5.98 22.93
N GLY A 112 -6.75 7.08 22.24
CA GLY A 112 -6.22 7.08 20.87
C GLY A 112 -4.90 6.34 20.71
N VAL A 113 -3.95 6.55 21.63
CA VAL A 113 -2.66 5.86 21.70
C VAL A 113 -2.87 4.37 22.02
N GLY A 114 -3.83 4.02 22.87
CA GLY A 114 -4.22 2.63 23.11
C GLY A 114 -4.70 1.93 21.84
N ARG A 115 -5.52 2.60 21.02
CA ARG A 115 -5.95 2.09 19.71
C ARG A 115 -4.77 1.95 18.74
N LEU A 116 -3.90 2.95 18.67
CA LEU A 116 -2.68 2.91 17.85
C LEU A 116 -1.74 1.77 18.26
N LYS A 117 -1.58 1.53 19.56
CA LYS A 117 -0.80 0.41 20.09
C LYS A 117 -1.38 -0.93 19.67
N ASN A 118 -2.71 -1.09 19.78
CA ASN A 118 -3.38 -2.31 19.34
C ASN A 118 -3.23 -2.50 17.82
N GLN A 119 -3.39 -1.42 17.05
CA GLN A 119 -3.16 -1.45 15.61
C GLN A 119 -1.71 -1.78 15.25
N THR A 120 -0.73 -1.25 15.98
CA THR A 120 0.69 -1.56 15.80
C THR A 120 0.99 -3.03 16.08
N ASN A 121 0.38 -3.60 17.12
CA ASN A 121 0.50 -5.03 17.42
C ASN A 121 -0.10 -5.89 16.31
N LEU A 122 -1.27 -5.52 15.77
CA LEU A 122 -1.88 -6.21 14.63
C LEU A 122 -0.98 -6.12 13.39
N ILE A 123 -0.41 -4.95 13.10
CA ILE A 123 0.55 -4.76 12.00
C ILE A 123 1.78 -5.64 12.19
N HIS A 124 2.30 -5.76 13.41
CA HIS A 124 3.44 -6.63 13.68
C HIS A 124 3.11 -8.11 13.42
N GLN A 125 1.91 -8.56 13.80
CA GLN A 125 1.44 -9.92 13.51
C GLN A 125 1.28 -10.16 12.00
N GLU A 126 0.68 -9.21 11.28
CA GLU A 126 0.52 -9.27 9.83
C GLU A 126 1.87 -9.28 9.10
N ALA A 127 2.83 -8.45 9.53
CA ALA A 127 4.18 -8.45 8.99
C ALA A 127 4.88 -9.80 9.18
N ASN A 128 4.76 -10.41 10.37
CA ASN A 128 5.30 -11.75 10.61
C ASN A 128 4.60 -12.82 9.75
N ALA A 129 3.29 -12.69 9.52
CA ALA A 129 2.57 -13.58 8.60
C ALA A 129 3.03 -13.40 7.15
N HIS A 130 3.26 -12.16 6.70
CA HIS A 130 3.80 -11.87 5.37
C HIS A 130 5.19 -12.44 5.17
N VAL A 131 6.07 -12.37 6.19
CA VAL A 131 7.41 -13.00 6.12
C VAL A 131 7.29 -14.51 5.90
N ARG A 132 6.37 -15.18 6.62
CA ARG A 132 6.13 -16.61 6.43
C ARG A 132 5.61 -16.96 5.04
N LEU A 133 4.66 -16.17 4.52
CA LEU A 133 4.13 -16.38 3.17
C LEU A 133 5.18 -16.14 2.09
N LEU A 134 6.09 -15.17 2.29
CA LEU A 134 7.21 -14.94 1.38
C LEU A 134 8.21 -16.10 1.41
N ASP A 135 8.50 -16.65 2.58
CA ASP A 135 9.36 -17.83 2.75
C ASP A 135 8.75 -19.07 2.07
N GLU A 136 7.45 -19.30 2.25
CA GLU A 136 6.72 -20.37 1.55
C GLU A 136 6.71 -20.15 0.03
N MET A 137 6.58 -18.91 -0.43
CA MET A 137 6.64 -18.58 -1.85
C MET A 137 8.04 -18.82 -2.42
N ASP A 138 9.09 -18.44 -1.70
CA ASP A 138 10.48 -18.67 -2.09
C ASP A 138 10.75 -20.18 -2.24
N GLN A 139 10.34 -20.97 -1.25
CA GLN A 139 10.43 -22.42 -1.31
C GLN A 139 9.64 -23.01 -2.49
N ASN A 140 8.42 -22.53 -2.75
CA ASN A 140 7.62 -22.99 -3.88
C ASN A 140 8.21 -22.59 -5.24
N VAL A 141 8.83 -21.41 -5.34
CA VAL A 141 9.54 -20.95 -6.54
C VAL A 141 10.76 -21.82 -6.78
N ASP A 142 11.52 -22.14 -5.74
CA ASP A 142 12.67 -23.04 -5.83
C ASP A 142 12.25 -24.44 -6.29
N LEU A 143 11.18 -25.00 -5.73
CA LEU A 143 10.63 -26.29 -6.15
C LEU A 143 10.12 -26.25 -7.60
N ALA A 144 9.45 -25.17 -8.00
CA ALA A 144 8.99 -25.00 -9.37
C ALA A 144 10.17 -24.87 -10.35
N ASN A 145 11.24 -24.19 -9.96
CA ASN A 145 12.44 -24.04 -10.78
C ASN A 145 13.18 -25.37 -10.93
N GLN A 146 13.31 -26.15 -9.85
CA GLN A 146 13.86 -27.51 -9.88
C GLN A 146 13.01 -28.43 -10.78
N GLY A 147 11.68 -28.37 -10.67
CA GLY A 147 10.76 -29.12 -11.53
C GLY A 147 10.91 -28.74 -13.01
N LEU A 148 11.02 -27.44 -13.31
CA LEU A 148 11.29 -26.95 -14.66
C LEU A 148 12.64 -27.38 -15.20
N GLU A 149 13.70 -27.37 -14.38
CA GLU A 149 15.02 -27.85 -14.78
C GLU A 149 15.00 -29.36 -15.09
N GLU A 150 14.26 -30.14 -14.29
CA GLU A 150 14.05 -31.56 -14.57
C GLU A 150 13.24 -31.80 -15.86
N GLU A 151 12.15 -31.06 -16.08
CA GLU A 151 11.34 -31.17 -17.29
C GLU A 151 12.12 -30.73 -18.54
N THR A 152 12.90 -29.66 -18.45
CA THR A 152 13.76 -29.21 -19.56
C THR A 152 14.85 -30.23 -19.88
N ARG A 153 15.47 -30.85 -18.86
CA ARG A 153 16.43 -31.95 -19.06
C ARG A 153 15.77 -33.17 -19.70
N ARG A 154 14.55 -33.54 -19.28
CA ARG A 154 13.78 -34.64 -19.89
C ARG A 154 13.42 -34.31 -21.35
N ALA A 155 12.96 -33.10 -21.64
CA ALA A 155 12.65 -32.64 -22.98
C ALA A 155 13.88 -32.65 -23.90
N MET A 156 15.06 -32.29 -23.36
CA MET A 156 16.32 -32.33 -24.11
C MET A 156 16.72 -33.78 -24.48
N ARG A 157 16.59 -34.74 -23.55
CA ARG A 157 16.84 -36.18 -23.84
C ARG A 157 15.88 -36.74 -24.89
N LEU A 158 14.59 -36.42 -24.76
CA LEU A 158 13.55 -36.83 -25.74
C LEU A 158 13.82 -36.30 -27.16
N LYS A 159 14.39 -35.09 -27.27
CA LYS A 159 14.78 -34.54 -28.58
C LYS A 159 15.91 -35.34 -29.23
N GLU A 160 16.86 -35.83 -28.46
CA GLU A 160 18.02 -36.58 -28.95
C GLU A 160 17.61 -37.96 -29.49
N GLU A 161 16.79 -38.70 -28.74
CA GLU A 161 16.30 -40.03 -29.15
C GLU A 161 15.46 -39.96 -30.44
N ARG A 162 14.62 -38.93 -30.60
CA ARG A 162 13.83 -38.74 -31.83
C ARG A 162 14.70 -38.52 -33.07
N SER A 163 15.85 -37.87 -32.93
CA SER A 163 16.77 -37.63 -34.06
C SER A 163 17.39 -38.93 -34.56
N VAL A 164 17.78 -39.82 -33.64
CA VAL A 164 18.41 -41.10 -33.97
C VAL A 164 17.42 -42.04 -34.65
N TRP A 165 16.17 -42.09 -34.17
CA TRP A 165 15.12 -42.91 -34.79
C TRP A 165 14.80 -42.46 -36.21
N ARG A 166 14.69 -41.14 -36.43
CA ARG A 166 14.44 -40.57 -37.76
C ARG A 166 15.58 -40.89 -38.74
N LEU A 167 16.83 -40.89 -38.28
CA LEU A 167 17.99 -41.27 -39.10
C LEU A 167 17.95 -42.75 -39.51
N HIS A 168 17.58 -43.65 -38.59
CA HIS A 168 17.45 -45.08 -38.88
C HIS A 168 16.36 -45.37 -39.93
N VAL A 169 15.20 -44.70 -39.84
CA VAL A 169 14.11 -44.85 -40.82
C VAL A 169 14.57 -44.42 -42.23
N ILE A 170 15.34 -43.33 -42.34
CA ILE A 170 15.88 -42.87 -43.62
C ILE A 170 16.88 -43.87 -44.21
N ILE A 171 17.79 -44.41 -43.40
CA ILE A 171 18.76 -45.42 -43.85
C ILE A 171 18.05 -46.67 -44.37
N VAL A 172 17.06 -47.19 -43.64
CA VAL A 172 16.29 -48.37 -44.07
C VAL A 172 15.55 -48.11 -45.39
N GLY A 173 14.91 -46.93 -45.53
CA GLY A 173 14.24 -46.54 -46.77
C GLY A 173 15.18 -46.44 -47.97
N LEU A 174 16.35 -45.83 -47.79
CA LEU A 174 17.40 -45.77 -48.83
C LEU A 174 17.93 -47.16 -49.19
N SER A 175 18.10 -48.04 -48.21
CA SER A 175 18.55 -49.42 -48.44
C SER A 175 17.55 -50.22 -49.29
N ILE A 176 16.24 -50.06 -49.02
CA ILE A 176 15.18 -50.70 -49.81
C ILE A 176 15.13 -50.12 -51.23
N LEU A 177 15.23 -48.80 -51.37
CA LEU A 177 15.23 -48.13 -52.68
C LEU A 177 16.44 -48.55 -53.52
N LEU A 178 17.63 -48.62 -52.91
CA LEU A 178 18.84 -49.11 -53.56
C LEU A 178 18.67 -50.57 -54.02
N PHE A 179 18.10 -51.43 -53.18
CA PHE A 179 17.83 -52.83 -53.53
C PHE A 179 16.88 -52.96 -54.72
N LEU A 180 15.80 -52.16 -54.75
CA LEU A 180 14.87 -52.09 -55.89
C LEU A 180 15.57 -51.64 -57.17
N LEU A 181 16.45 -50.65 -57.09
CA LEU A 181 17.18 -50.14 -58.25
C LEU A 181 18.16 -51.18 -58.80
N ILE A 182 18.86 -51.91 -57.93
CA ILE A 182 19.73 -53.03 -58.32
C ILE A 182 18.92 -54.13 -59.01
N LEU A 183 17.77 -54.52 -58.44
CA LEU A 183 16.90 -55.53 -59.04
C LEU A 183 16.38 -55.10 -60.42
N MET A 184 15.98 -53.84 -60.56
CA MET A 184 15.44 -53.35 -61.83
C MET A 184 16.53 -53.06 -62.87
N GLY A 185 17.74 -52.72 -62.44
CA GLY A 185 18.88 -52.49 -63.33
C GLY A 185 19.64 -53.77 -63.74
N LEU A 186 19.49 -54.86 -62.99
CA LEU A 186 20.01 -56.19 -63.37
C LEU A 186 19.02 -57.01 -64.23
N SER A 187 17.73 -56.62 -64.26
CA SER A 187 16.71 -57.21 -65.13
C SER A 187 16.67 -56.51 -66.48
#